data_AF-A0A158BNU8-F1
#
_entry.id   AF-A0A158BNU8-F1
#
_cell.length_a   1.000
_cell.length_b   1.000
_cell.length_c   1.000
_cell.angle_alpha   90.00
_cell.angle_beta   90.00
_cell.angle_gamma   90.00
#
_symmetry.space_group_name_H-M   'P 1'
#
loop_
_entity.id
_entity.type
_entity.pdbx_description
1 polymer ?
#
loop_
_entity_poly.entity_id
_entity_poly.type
_entity_poly.pdbx_seq_one_letter_code
_entity_poly.pdbx_strand_id
1 'polypeptide(L)'
;MPTDVDNITDEQIASIADRLSEEGRKVSPVSVWTEAKSGSIVAIAAGLQRWRDARQPDMPAHQPSTGLPDDLAETLVNVARRLWTVSRDETERLSGQRLSSVSQRLSIALAERDEALAEFEKSGDESARNRQQMTEMLSALRASEDSVARLREEVAAATGRAQTAEARVEEAAQRASMEQSEREALKASLDEERTAKEALNAALAGKDEEIARIAQERDALRQAHDEARALVSGKDEELAHIGSERDEARRQHDQLRAALAGKDQEIARIAAERDQALQQHEQVKTSLTGRDEELARIAEERDRSRQDHAELHALMSDKDEALARITEERDRARQEHEALSLASQEKSAEAERLSQDVNASQSRAQAIEAQLNDSLSRAAALEAELNEARGALASERDSTAARNAELAAQRDHVNRVSGELDEARKRISLLMEEKAEQGAELARVSNDVNALRERAESAEKNATDLAKRFVEKEQGDESELASLQRQISAQANAHSKAYDDLRANAEQWVTYAKDLRQRLDVANEKILFIDARSTGEVALMRRLAVELERLKPDHELVLREAQQKLIGDKMAQQLAQKGYRYDPATAVMSKIES
;
A
#
# COMPACT_ATOMS: atom_id res chain seq x y z
N MET A 1 78.73 36.85 52.04
CA MET A 1 79.76 36.22 52.88
C MET A 1 81.11 36.54 52.27
N PRO A 2 81.93 37.43 52.84
CA PRO A 2 83.31 37.57 52.40
C PRO A 2 84.04 36.33 52.93
N THR A 3 84.49 35.45 52.03
CA THR A 3 85.39 34.35 52.38
C THR A 3 86.70 34.96 52.85
N ASP A 4 87.11 34.61 54.07
CA ASP A 4 88.47 34.80 54.55
C ASP A 4 89.41 34.34 53.44
N VAL A 5 90.11 35.31 52.83
CA VAL A 5 91.18 34.99 51.90
C VAL A 5 92.31 34.50 52.79
N ASP A 6 92.52 33.19 52.82
CA ASP A 6 93.68 32.54 53.43
C ASP A 6 94.96 33.14 52.82
N ASN A 7 95.43 34.22 53.42
CA ASN A 7 96.63 34.92 53.02
C ASN A 7 97.82 34.16 53.60
N ILE A 8 98.51 33.40 52.74
CA ILE A 8 99.77 32.77 53.07
C ILE A 8 100.79 33.83 53.53
N THR A 9 101.41 33.62 54.70
CA THR A 9 102.39 34.58 55.24
C THR A 9 103.78 34.34 54.66
N ASP A 10 104.63 35.38 54.69
CA ASP A 10 106.01 35.28 54.20
C ASP A 10 106.83 34.23 54.96
N GLU A 11 106.57 34.02 56.27
CA GLU A 11 107.23 32.95 57.03
C GLU A 11 106.81 31.54 56.56
N GLN A 12 105.55 31.35 56.17
CA GLN A 12 105.07 30.07 55.64
C GLN A 12 105.68 29.78 54.27
N ILE A 13 105.77 30.79 53.40
CA ILE A 13 106.46 30.70 52.11
C ILE A 13 107.93 30.34 52.31
N ALA A 14 108.61 30.99 53.27
CA ALA A 14 110.00 30.70 53.61
C ALA A 14 110.20 29.28 54.14
N SER A 15 109.34 28.80 55.05
CA SER A 15 109.44 27.44 55.61
C SER A 15 109.22 26.34 54.56
N ILE A 16 108.28 26.55 53.63
CA ILE A 16 108.04 25.60 52.52
C ILE A 16 109.22 25.64 51.53
N ALA A 17 109.75 26.83 51.24
CA ALA A 17 110.93 26.98 50.40
C ALA A 17 112.16 26.29 51.00
N ASP A 18 112.35 26.39 52.32
CA ASP A 18 113.43 25.73 53.07
C ASP A 18 113.35 24.22 52.94
N ARG A 19 112.15 23.67 53.19
CA ARG A 19 111.89 22.23 53.11
C ARG A 19 112.09 21.70 51.68
N LEU A 20 111.56 22.38 50.67
CA LEU A 20 111.78 22.02 49.27
C LEU A 20 113.27 22.07 48.90
N SER A 21 114.02 23.03 49.44
CA SER A 21 115.46 23.15 49.22
C SER A 21 116.27 22.05 49.92
N GLU A 22 115.87 21.62 51.13
CA GLU A 22 116.47 20.48 51.85
C GLU A 22 116.18 19.15 51.15
N GLU A 23 115.01 19.00 50.55
CA GLU A 23 114.60 17.84 49.75
C GLU A 23 115.27 17.79 48.35
N GLY A 24 116.10 18.78 48.00
CA GLY A 24 116.73 18.89 46.67
C GLY A 24 115.74 19.19 45.54
N ARG A 25 114.51 19.59 45.86
CA ARG A 25 113.46 19.94 44.89
C ARG A 25 113.58 21.41 44.49
N LYS A 26 113.24 21.72 43.24
CA LYS A 26 113.35 23.09 42.72
C LYS A 26 112.33 24.02 43.40
N VAL A 27 112.82 25.04 44.11
CA VAL A 27 111.97 26.09 44.71
C VAL A 27 111.52 27.09 43.62
N SER A 28 110.22 27.08 43.32
CA SER A 28 109.53 28.00 42.40
C SER A 28 108.17 28.43 42.96
N PRO A 29 107.58 29.54 42.49
CA PRO A 29 106.25 29.98 42.94
C PRO A 29 105.16 28.92 42.77
N VAL A 30 105.24 28.11 41.71
CA VAL A 30 104.29 27.04 41.44
C VAL A 30 104.49 25.86 42.39
N SER A 31 105.74 25.47 42.67
CA SER A 31 106.04 24.36 43.59
C SER A 31 105.70 24.70 45.05
N VAL A 32 105.88 25.96 45.46
CA VAL A 32 105.44 26.41 46.78
C VAL A 32 103.92 26.51 46.86
N TRP A 33 103.26 26.99 45.80
CA TRP A 33 101.80 27.00 45.73
C TRP A 33 101.20 25.59 45.77
N THR A 34 101.81 24.59 45.12
CA THR A 34 101.35 23.19 45.18
C THR A 34 101.48 22.56 46.56
N GLU A 35 102.47 22.98 47.35
CA GLU A 35 102.70 22.47 48.70
C GLU A 35 101.85 23.22 49.75
N ALA A 36 101.66 24.53 49.57
CA ALA A 36 100.83 25.36 50.43
C ALA A 36 99.32 25.21 50.17
N LYS A 37 98.93 24.94 48.92
CA LYS A 37 97.55 24.84 48.41
C LYS A 37 96.65 26.04 48.75
N SER A 38 97.23 27.17 49.12
CA SER A 38 96.54 28.41 49.46
C SER A 38 97.41 29.64 49.13
N GLY A 39 96.78 30.81 49.02
CA GLY A 39 97.43 32.07 48.65
C GLY A 39 97.57 32.33 47.14
N SER A 40 97.76 33.61 46.77
CA SER A 40 98.00 34.03 45.39
C SER A 40 99.42 33.70 44.95
N ILE A 41 99.59 33.13 43.74
CA ILE A 41 100.90 32.83 43.14
C ILE A 41 101.79 34.09 43.08
N VAL A 42 101.19 35.27 42.94
CA VAL A 42 101.92 36.56 42.92
C VAL A 42 102.47 36.91 44.31
N ALA A 43 101.68 36.68 45.37
CA ALA A 43 102.14 36.88 46.75
C ALA A 43 103.23 35.87 47.14
N ILE A 44 103.08 34.61 46.71
CA ILE A 44 104.09 33.56 46.87
C ILE A 44 105.37 33.91 46.11
N ALA A 45 105.28 34.44 44.89
CA ALA A 45 106.45 34.89 44.13
C ALA A 45 107.18 36.04 44.84
N ALA A 46 106.46 36.99 45.43
CA ALA A 46 107.03 38.09 46.18
C ALA A 46 107.68 37.64 47.51
N GLY A 47 107.03 36.75 48.26
CA GLY A 47 107.60 36.17 49.48
C GLY A 47 108.81 35.28 49.20
N LEU A 48 108.79 34.50 48.10
CA LEU A 48 109.94 33.73 47.64
C LEU A 48 111.11 34.61 47.18
N GLN A 49 110.83 35.81 46.68
CA GLN A 49 111.86 36.78 46.34
C GLN A 49 112.53 37.28 47.62
N ARG A 50 111.74 37.73 48.62
CA ARG A 50 112.26 38.16 49.93
C ARG A 50 113.02 37.07 50.66
N TRP A 51 112.53 35.83 50.60
CA TRP A 51 113.22 34.66 51.12
C TRP A 51 114.59 34.42 50.47
N ARG A 52 114.68 34.58 49.13
CA ARG A 52 115.95 34.48 48.39
C ARG A 52 116.91 35.60 48.78
N ASP A 53 116.39 36.82 48.86
CA ASP A 53 117.16 38.00 49.22
C ASP A 53 117.69 37.91 50.67
N ALA A 54 116.92 37.33 51.59
CA ALA A 54 117.31 37.11 53.00
C ALA A 54 118.31 35.96 53.21
N ARG A 55 118.36 34.99 52.28
CA ARG A 55 119.28 33.84 52.31
C ARG A 55 120.53 34.04 51.46
N GLN A 56 120.64 35.16 50.76
CA GLN A 56 121.88 35.54 50.12
C GLN A 56 122.78 36.16 51.21
N PRO A 57 123.82 35.46 51.70
CA PRO A 57 124.88 36.17 52.40
C PRO A 57 125.42 37.22 51.45
N ASP A 58 125.68 38.41 51.99
CA ASP A 58 126.39 39.51 51.34
C ASP A 58 127.64 38.91 50.67
N MET A 59 127.49 38.60 49.38
CA MET A 59 128.55 37.98 48.60
C MET A 59 129.63 39.04 48.52
N PRO A 60 130.87 38.75 49.00
CA PRO A 60 131.95 39.71 48.91
C PRO A 60 132.08 40.11 47.44
N ALA A 61 132.06 41.42 47.20
CA ALA A 61 132.40 42.02 45.93
C ALA A 61 133.65 41.30 45.40
N HIS A 62 133.47 40.49 44.36
CA HIS A 62 134.59 39.91 43.66
C HIS A 62 135.37 41.08 43.08
N GLN A 63 136.52 41.32 43.70
CA GLN A 63 137.56 42.22 43.23
C GLN A 63 137.79 41.99 41.74
N PRO A 64 137.90 43.03 40.90
CA PRO A 64 138.39 42.84 39.55
C PRO A 64 139.79 42.26 39.66
N SER A 65 139.92 40.98 39.33
CA SER A 65 141.19 40.37 38.99
C SER A 65 141.80 41.21 37.88
N THR A 66 142.93 41.83 38.23
CA THR A 66 143.92 42.46 37.37
C THR A 66 143.83 42.09 35.88
N GLY A 67 143.52 43.09 35.06
CA GLY A 67 144.05 43.20 33.70
C GLY A 67 143.16 42.80 32.53
N LEU A 68 141.96 43.37 32.38
CA LEU A 68 141.48 43.75 31.04
C LEU A 68 141.51 45.28 30.96
N PRO A 69 142.07 45.90 29.89
CA PRO A 69 141.99 47.34 29.68
C PRO A 69 140.52 47.78 29.71
N ASP A 70 140.19 48.91 30.36
CA ASP A 70 138.81 49.44 30.43
C ASP A 70 138.17 49.57 29.04
N ASP A 71 138.98 49.86 28.03
CA ASP A 71 138.59 49.94 26.61
C ASP A 71 138.09 48.58 26.05
N LEU A 72 138.67 47.46 26.51
CA LEU A 72 138.27 46.10 26.14
C LEU A 72 136.98 45.67 26.85
N ALA A 73 136.80 46.06 28.12
CA ALA A 73 135.56 45.80 28.86
C ALA A 73 134.38 46.58 28.26
N GLU A 74 134.60 47.85 27.90
CA GLU A 74 133.59 48.69 27.26
C GLU A 74 133.23 48.18 25.85
N THR A 75 134.21 47.72 25.06
CA THR A 75 133.93 47.06 23.77
C THR A 75 133.15 45.75 23.94
N LEU A 76 133.48 44.90 24.92
CA LEU A 76 132.73 43.67 25.20
C LEU A 76 131.29 43.95 25.64
N VAL A 77 131.06 44.97 26.47
CA VAL A 77 129.70 45.39 26.87
C VAL A 77 128.92 45.96 25.68
N ASN A 78 129.56 46.75 24.83
CA ASN A 78 128.94 47.29 23.62
C ASN A 78 128.63 46.19 22.59
N VAL A 79 129.51 45.21 22.43
CA VAL A 79 129.27 44.01 21.61
C VAL A 79 128.13 43.18 22.18
N ALA A 80 128.10 42.93 23.50
CA ALA A 80 127.01 42.22 24.16
C ALA A 80 125.67 42.94 24.00
N ARG A 81 125.63 44.28 24.14
CA ARG A 81 124.41 45.08 23.89
C ARG A 81 123.96 44.99 22.44
N ARG A 82 124.86 45.12 21.47
CA ARG A 82 124.54 44.99 20.04
C ARG A 82 124.02 43.58 19.69
N LEU A 83 124.67 42.55 20.22
CA LEU A 83 124.25 41.15 20.06
C LEU A 83 122.86 40.91 20.66
N TRP A 84 122.63 41.41 21.87
CA TRP A 84 121.34 41.32 22.53
C TRP A 84 120.23 42.02 21.75
N THR A 85 120.46 43.25 21.29
CA THR A 85 119.49 44.01 20.49
C THR A 85 119.18 43.31 19.18
N VAL A 86 120.18 42.87 18.41
CA VAL A 86 119.94 42.19 17.12
C VAL A 86 119.21 40.86 17.31
N SER A 87 119.58 40.08 18.32
CA SER A 87 118.87 38.84 18.64
C SER A 87 117.43 39.11 19.01
N ARG A 88 117.21 40.11 19.87
CA ARG A 88 115.89 40.48 20.34
C ARG A 88 115.02 40.94 19.17
N ASP A 89 115.51 41.87 18.37
CA ASP A 89 114.81 42.41 17.20
C ASP A 89 114.45 41.30 16.21
N GLU A 90 115.36 40.34 15.97
CA GLU A 90 115.09 39.22 15.07
C GLU A 90 114.07 38.23 15.66
N THR A 91 114.11 37.97 16.96
CA THR A 91 113.07 37.17 17.63
C THR A 91 111.71 37.86 17.65
N GLU A 92 111.66 39.18 17.84
CA GLU A 92 110.42 39.98 17.80
C GLU A 92 109.86 40.01 16.38
N ARG A 93 110.71 40.19 15.36
CA ARG A 93 110.30 40.17 13.94
C ARG A 93 109.72 38.82 13.52
N LEU A 94 110.41 37.72 13.84
CA LEU A 94 109.96 36.37 13.47
C LEU A 94 108.73 35.93 14.27
N SER A 95 108.65 36.28 15.55
CA SER A 95 107.46 36.00 16.36
C SER A 95 106.25 36.81 15.86
N GLY A 96 106.43 38.08 15.51
CA GLY A 96 105.41 38.91 14.88
C GLY A 96 104.91 38.36 13.54
N GLN A 97 105.82 37.93 12.66
CA GLN A 97 105.46 37.31 11.37
C GLN A 97 104.70 35.99 11.53
N ARG A 98 105.09 35.16 12.51
CA ARG A 98 104.36 33.91 12.79
C ARG A 98 103.00 34.19 13.42
N LEU A 99 102.92 35.13 14.37
CA LEU A 99 101.66 35.52 15.01
C LEU A 99 100.68 36.12 13.99
N SER A 100 101.14 36.94 13.05
CA SER A 100 100.28 37.47 11.98
C SER A 100 99.78 36.37 11.04
N SER A 101 100.65 35.40 10.68
CA SER A 101 100.22 34.26 9.86
C SER A 101 99.21 33.37 10.59
N VAL A 102 99.40 33.13 11.90
CA VAL A 102 98.46 32.34 12.71
C VAL A 102 97.14 33.09 12.89
N SER A 103 97.19 34.40 13.16
CA SER A 103 96.01 35.26 13.27
C SER A 103 95.21 35.30 11.98
N GLN A 104 95.88 35.41 10.82
CA GLN A 104 95.24 35.34 9.51
C GLN A 104 94.57 33.98 9.28
N ARG A 105 95.25 32.87 9.58
CA ARG A 105 94.68 31.52 9.46
C ARG A 105 93.48 31.32 10.38
N LEU A 106 93.54 31.84 11.61
CA LEU A 106 92.43 31.79 12.56
C LEU A 106 91.24 32.59 12.05
N SER A 107 91.47 33.79 11.48
CA SER A 107 90.40 34.60 10.89
C SER A 107 89.72 33.90 9.73
N ILE A 108 90.49 33.23 8.86
CA ILE A 108 89.94 32.45 7.74
C ILE A 108 89.12 31.28 8.28
N ALA A 109 89.65 30.52 9.25
CA ALA A 109 88.94 29.39 9.83
C ALA A 109 87.65 29.78 10.57
N LEU A 110 87.62 30.96 11.21
CA LEU A 110 86.40 31.49 11.83
C LEU A 110 85.36 31.90 10.77
N ALA A 111 85.79 32.53 9.67
CA ALA A 111 84.89 32.88 8.58
C ALA A 111 84.29 31.62 7.91
N GLU A 112 85.12 30.60 7.65
CA GLU A 112 84.67 29.30 7.12
C GLU A 112 83.69 28.61 8.07
N ARG A 113 83.92 28.66 9.40
CA ARG A 113 82.99 28.13 10.39
C ARG A 113 81.65 28.88 10.37
N ASP A 114 81.68 30.20 10.29
CA ASP A 114 80.46 31.01 10.31
C ASP A 114 79.64 30.80 9.04
N GLU A 115 80.30 30.65 7.88
CA GLU A 115 79.66 30.25 6.61
C GLU A 115 79.05 28.84 6.72
N ALA A 116 79.77 27.87 7.30
CA ALA A 116 79.27 26.53 7.59
C ALA A 116 78.01 26.51 8.45
N LEU A 117 78.02 27.31 9.51
CA LEU A 117 76.90 27.42 10.44
C LEU A 117 75.69 28.01 9.73
N ALA A 118 75.88 29.03 8.90
CA ALA A 118 74.80 29.61 8.10
C ALA A 118 74.21 28.59 7.10
N GLU A 119 75.05 27.78 6.43
CA GLU A 119 74.58 26.71 5.54
C GLU A 119 73.82 25.61 6.30
N PHE A 120 74.30 25.23 7.49
CA PHE A 120 73.65 24.25 8.35
C PHE A 120 72.29 24.73 8.85
N GLU A 121 72.21 25.98 9.34
CA GLU A 121 70.95 26.62 9.76
C GLU A 121 69.95 26.67 8.60
N LYS A 122 70.40 27.08 7.40
CA LYS A 122 69.56 27.11 6.20
C LYS A 122 69.01 25.72 5.85
N SER A 123 69.84 24.68 5.91
CA SER A 123 69.40 23.32 5.63
C SER A 123 68.45 22.77 6.71
N GLY A 124 68.64 23.18 7.97
CA GLY A 124 67.71 22.93 9.06
C GLY A 124 66.33 23.54 8.81
N ASP A 125 66.29 24.79 8.37
CA ASP A 125 65.05 25.49 8.00
C ASP A 125 64.35 24.84 6.79
N GLU A 126 65.11 24.47 5.75
CA GLU A 126 64.58 23.74 4.59
C GLU A 126 63.99 22.39 5.02
N SER A 127 64.68 21.65 5.88
CA SER A 127 64.20 20.39 6.46
C SER A 127 62.92 20.59 7.31
N ALA A 128 62.81 21.70 8.04
CA ALA A 128 61.60 22.03 8.80
C ALA A 128 60.40 22.36 7.90
N ARG A 129 60.60 23.18 6.85
CA ARG A 129 59.57 23.48 5.85
C ARG A 129 59.10 22.23 5.13
N ASN A 130 60.04 21.36 4.77
CA ASN A 130 59.76 20.06 4.16
C ASN A 130 58.88 19.16 5.05
N ARG A 131 59.19 19.07 6.36
CA ARG A 131 58.34 18.33 7.32
C ARG A 131 56.93 18.92 7.44
N GLN A 132 56.81 20.25 7.41
CA GLN A 132 55.51 20.91 7.43
C GLN A 132 54.69 20.57 6.18
N GLN A 133 55.27 20.70 4.98
CA GLN A 133 54.61 20.34 3.72
C GLN A 133 54.16 18.88 3.68
N MET A 134 55.00 17.96 4.18
CA MET A 134 54.62 16.54 4.29
C MET A 134 53.41 16.33 5.22
N THR A 135 53.36 17.06 6.33
CA THR A 135 52.24 16.99 7.29
C THR A 135 50.94 17.53 6.65
N GLU A 136 51.04 18.63 5.91
CA GLU A 136 49.92 19.21 5.17
C GLU A 136 49.39 18.24 4.10
N MET A 137 50.27 17.64 3.29
CA MET A 137 49.87 16.65 2.28
C MET A 137 49.24 15.40 2.92
N LEU A 138 49.76 14.89 4.03
CA LEU A 138 49.15 13.77 4.75
C LEU A 138 47.76 14.13 5.31
N SER A 139 47.58 15.37 5.76
CA SER A 139 46.26 15.84 6.22
C SER A 139 45.25 15.95 5.06
N ALA A 140 45.70 16.42 3.89
CA ALA A 140 44.87 16.48 2.69
C ALA A 140 44.51 15.08 2.18
N LEU A 141 45.47 14.14 2.20
CA LEU A 141 45.24 12.74 1.86
C LEU A 141 44.15 12.12 2.74
N ARG A 142 44.26 12.26 4.08
CA ARG A 142 43.24 11.77 5.01
C ARG A 142 41.87 12.40 4.78
N ALA A 143 41.82 13.72 4.54
CA ALA A 143 40.56 14.39 4.25
C ALA A 143 39.89 13.86 2.96
N SER A 144 40.69 13.56 1.93
CA SER A 144 40.18 12.94 0.71
C SER A 144 39.69 11.49 0.94
N GLU A 145 40.42 10.67 1.71
CA GLU A 145 39.99 9.33 2.10
C GLU A 145 38.66 9.34 2.88
N ASP A 146 38.51 10.25 3.84
CA ASP A 146 37.27 10.44 4.59
C ASP A 146 36.10 10.85 3.67
N SER A 147 36.37 11.68 2.65
CA SER A 147 35.35 12.09 1.68
C SER A 147 34.89 10.92 0.81
N VAL A 148 35.82 10.06 0.36
CA VAL A 148 35.53 8.84 -0.39
C VAL A 148 34.74 7.86 0.48
N ALA A 149 35.06 7.72 1.76
CA ALA A 149 34.30 6.88 2.69
C ALA A 149 32.84 7.32 2.83
N ARG A 150 32.60 8.64 2.99
CA ARG A 150 31.22 9.20 3.04
C ARG A 150 30.46 8.97 1.75
N LEU A 151 31.12 9.18 0.62
CA LEU A 151 30.54 8.94 -0.71
C LEU A 151 30.10 7.48 -0.87
N ARG A 152 30.91 6.51 -0.44
CA ARG A 152 30.55 5.08 -0.48
C ARG A 152 29.34 4.76 0.40
N GLU A 153 29.24 5.37 1.58
CA GLU A 153 28.08 5.22 2.45
C GLU A 153 26.81 5.79 1.80
N GLU A 154 26.90 6.95 1.16
CA GLU A 154 25.79 7.56 0.41
C GLU A 154 25.34 6.68 -0.77
N VAL A 155 26.28 6.07 -1.52
CA VAL A 155 25.96 5.09 -2.59
C VAL A 155 25.25 3.87 -2.01
N ALA A 156 25.74 3.31 -0.91
CA ALA A 156 25.12 2.15 -0.28
C ALA A 156 23.68 2.47 0.17
N ALA A 157 23.48 3.65 0.78
CA ALA A 157 22.15 4.12 1.19
C ALA A 157 21.22 4.41 0.00
N ALA A 158 21.74 4.97 -1.11
CA ALA A 158 20.98 5.17 -2.34
C ALA A 158 20.57 3.84 -2.98
N THR A 159 21.50 2.88 -3.01
CA THR A 159 21.26 1.52 -3.54
C THR A 159 20.19 0.78 -2.72
N GLY A 160 20.27 0.85 -1.38
CA GLY A 160 19.24 0.26 -0.51
C GLY A 160 17.85 0.88 -0.71
N ARG A 161 17.78 2.19 -0.97
CA ARG A 161 16.52 2.87 -1.33
C ARG A 161 15.99 2.42 -2.70
N ALA A 162 16.86 2.25 -3.70
CA ALA A 162 16.48 1.75 -5.01
C ALA A 162 15.92 0.31 -4.94
N GLN A 163 16.60 -0.60 -4.23
CA GLN A 163 16.12 -1.98 -4.01
C GLN A 163 14.76 -2.02 -3.29
N THR A 164 14.55 -1.16 -2.31
CA THR A 164 13.26 -1.04 -1.62
C THR A 164 12.16 -0.54 -2.56
N ALA A 165 12.48 0.38 -3.47
CA ALA A 165 11.55 0.87 -4.47
C ALA A 165 11.22 -0.22 -5.51
N GLU A 166 12.21 -0.97 -5.97
CA GLU A 166 12.03 -2.12 -6.88
C GLU A 166 11.11 -3.19 -6.26
N ALA A 167 11.34 -3.56 -5.00
CA ALA A 167 10.47 -4.51 -4.29
C ALA A 167 9.00 -4.02 -4.23
N ARG A 168 8.79 -2.73 -4.00
CA ARG A 168 7.43 -2.14 -4.00
C ARG A 168 6.79 -2.14 -5.38
N VAL A 169 7.56 -1.93 -6.44
CA VAL A 169 7.07 -2.01 -7.83
C VAL A 169 6.69 -3.45 -8.17
N GLU A 170 7.49 -4.43 -7.74
CA GLU A 170 7.18 -5.85 -7.95
C GLU A 170 5.93 -6.28 -7.19
N GLU A 171 5.77 -5.87 -5.92
CA GLU A 171 4.53 -6.09 -5.16
C GLU A 171 3.30 -5.44 -5.83
N ALA A 172 3.45 -4.22 -6.34
CA ALA A 172 2.37 -3.52 -7.05
C ALA A 172 2.00 -4.24 -8.36
N ALA A 173 2.97 -4.75 -9.10
CA ALA A 173 2.75 -5.54 -10.31
C ALA A 173 2.02 -6.86 -10.01
N GLN A 174 2.39 -7.54 -8.92
CA GLN A 174 1.68 -8.74 -8.47
C GLN A 174 0.22 -8.44 -8.09
N ARG A 175 -0.03 -7.35 -7.36
CA ARG A 175 -1.41 -6.93 -7.02
C ARG A 175 -2.23 -6.60 -8.27
N ALA A 176 -1.66 -5.84 -9.21
CA ALA A 176 -2.33 -5.53 -10.46
C ALA A 176 -2.68 -6.78 -11.28
N SER A 177 -1.80 -7.79 -11.29
CA SER A 177 -2.07 -9.08 -11.93
C SER A 177 -3.21 -9.85 -11.26
N MET A 178 -3.28 -9.85 -9.93
CA MET A 178 -4.37 -10.48 -9.19
C MET A 178 -5.70 -9.77 -9.47
N GLU A 179 -5.74 -8.44 -9.34
CA GLU A 179 -6.93 -7.64 -9.65
C GLU A 179 -7.41 -7.83 -11.10
N GLN A 180 -6.49 -7.95 -12.06
CA GLN A 180 -6.83 -8.23 -13.46
C GLN A 180 -7.48 -9.61 -13.61
N SER A 181 -6.94 -10.63 -12.95
CA SER A 181 -7.53 -11.99 -12.98
C SER A 181 -8.93 -12.04 -12.33
N GLU A 182 -9.13 -11.30 -11.23
CA GLU A 182 -10.43 -11.17 -10.58
C GLU A 182 -11.43 -10.45 -11.48
N ARG A 183 -11.02 -9.38 -12.16
CA ARG A 183 -11.85 -8.67 -13.14
C ARG A 183 -12.25 -9.56 -14.32
N GLU A 184 -11.33 -10.37 -14.83
CA GLU A 184 -11.61 -11.32 -15.91
C GLU A 184 -12.61 -12.40 -15.46
N ALA A 185 -12.46 -12.93 -14.24
CA ALA A 185 -13.39 -13.88 -13.65
C ALA A 185 -14.80 -13.28 -13.45
N LEU A 186 -14.88 -12.06 -12.91
CA LEU A 186 -16.14 -11.33 -12.74
C LEU A 186 -16.81 -11.06 -14.09
N LYS A 187 -16.05 -10.69 -15.12
CA LYS A 187 -16.57 -10.47 -16.47
C LYS A 187 -17.14 -11.77 -17.06
N ALA A 188 -16.42 -12.89 -16.92
CA ALA A 188 -16.90 -14.19 -17.36
C ALA A 188 -18.21 -14.58 -16.66
N SER A 189 -18.30 -14.37 -15.34
CA SER A 189 -19.53 -14.64 -14.57
C SER A 189 -20.71 -13.75 -15.01
N LEU A 190 -20.45 -12.47 -15.31
CA LEU A 190 -21.48 -11.56 -15.82
C LEU A 190 -21.97 -11.97 -17.21
N ASP A 191 -21.07 -12.39 -18.09
CA ASP A 191 -21.44 -12.85 -19.43
C ASP A 191 -22.21 -14.19 -19.35
N GLU A 192 -21.86 -15.09 -18.42
CA GLU A 192 -22.66 -16.28 -18.10
C GLU A 192 -24.08 -15.90 -17.62
N GLU A 193 -24.22 -14.94 -16.69
CA GLU A 193 -25.54 -14.48 -16.22
C GLU A 193 -26.37 -13.89 -17.37
N ARG A 194 -25.74 -13.12 -18.26
CA ARG A 194 -26.41 -12.57 -19.46
C ARG A 194 -26.91 -13.68 -20.37
N THR A 195 -26.09 -14.67 -20.67
CA THR A 195 -26.51 -15.80 -21.51
C THR A 195 -27.63 -16.62 -20.86
N ALA A 196 -27.58 -16.80 -19.53
CA ALA A 196 -28.65 -17.45 -18.78
C ALA A 196 -29.96 -16.64 -18.83
N LYS A 197 -29.89 -15.31 -18.68
CA LYS A 197 -31.04 -14.41 -18.84
C LYS A 197 -31.62 -14.44 -20.25
N GLU A 198 -30.78 -14.43 -21.28
CA GLU A 198 -31.22 -14.55 -22.67
C GLU A 198 -31.93 -15.88 -22.92
N ALA A 199 -31.40 -16.99 -22.39
CA ALA A 199 -32.03 -18.30 -22.45
C ALA A 199 -33.37 -18.33 -21.71
N LEU A 200 -33.47 -17.73 -20.52
CA LEU A 200 -34.72 -17.60 -19.77
C LEU A 200 -35.76 -16.76 -20.53
N ASN A 201 -35.34 -15.64 -21.12
CA ASN A 201 -36.23 -14.80 -21.93
C ASN A 201 -36.73 -15.54 -23.17
N ALA A 202 -35.87 -16.31 -23.85
CA ALA A 202 -36.28 -17.15 -24.97
C ALA A 202 -37.27 -18.25 -24.54
N ALA A 203 -37.06 -18.87 -23.37
CA ALA A 203 -37.99 -19.84 -22.81
C ALA A 203 -39.35 -19.22 -22.45
N LEU A 204 -39.35 -18.01 -21.88
CA LEU A 204 -40.58 -17.25 -21.59
C LEU A 204 -41.33 -16.90 -22.87
N ALA A 205 -40.64 -16.40 -23.91
CA ALA A 205 -41.26 -16.14 -25.21
C ALA A 205 -41.88 -17.41 -25.82
N GLY A 206 -41.19 -18.56 -25.72
CA GLY A 206 -41.73 -19.85 -26.15
C GLY A 206 -42.97 -20.26 -25.34
N LYS A 207 -43.02 -19.96 -24.04
CA LYS A 207 -44.20 -20.20 -23.19
C LYS A 207 -45.36 -19.26 -23.53
N ASP A 208 -45.09 -18.00 -23.83
CA ASP A 208 -46.11 -17.05 -24.27
C ASP A 208 -46.73 -17.49 -25.61
N GLU A 209 -45.93 -18.01 -26.55
CA GLU A 209 -46.42 -18.61 -27.79
C GLU A 209 -47.26 -19.87 -27.55
N GLU A 210 -46.90 -20.70 -26.58
CA GLU A 210 -47.67 -21.88 -26.18
C GLU A 210 -49.02 -21.47 -25.56
N ILE A 211 -49.02 -20.47 -24.68
CA ILE A 211 -50.24 -19.89 -24.09
C ILE A 211 -51.14 -19.30 -25.18
N ALA A 212 -50.57 -18.57 -26.14
CA ALA A 212 -51.32 -18.02 -27.27
C ALA A 212 -51.96 -19.13 -28.12
N ARG A 213 -51.24 -20.23 -28.38
CA ARG A 213 -51.79 -21.43 -29.05
C ARG A 213 -52.93 -22.05 -28.25
N ILE A 214 -52.74 -22.30 -26.96
CA ILE A 214 -53.78 -22.87 -26.08
C ILE A 214 -55.01 -21.96 -26.03
N ALA A 215 -54.83 -20.64 -25.99
CA ALA A 215 -55.93 -19.69 -26.00
C ALA A 215 -56.73 -19.76 -27.31
N GLN A 216 -56.05 -19.84 -28.46
CA GLN A 216 -56.69 -20.04 -29.76
C GLN A 216 -57.44 -21.37 -29.84
N GLU A 217 -56.83 -22.47 -29.40
CA GLU A 217 -57.48 -23.78 -29.35
C GLU A 217 -58.73 -23.77 -28.46
N ARG A 218 -58.64 -23.14 -27.28
CA ARG A 218 -59.79 -22.98 -26.38
C ARG A 218 -60.91 -22.18 -27.02
N ASP A 219 -60.59 -21.07 -27.69
CA ASP A 219 -61.59 -20.22 -28.32
C ASP A 219 -62.24 -20.93 -29.52
N ALA A 220 -61.49 -21.72 -30.28
CA ALA A 220 -62.03 -22.62 -31.31
C ALA A 220 -62.94 -23.70 -30.72
N LEU A 221 -62.55 -24.33 -29.61
CA LEU A 221 -63.39 -25.31 -28.90
C LEU A 221 -64.67 -24.68 -28.35
N ARG A 222 -64.61 -23.43 -27.86
CA ARG A 222 -65.80 -22.67 -27.42
C ARG A 222 -66.74 -22.40 -28.59
N GLN A 223 -66.23 -21.94 -29.72
CA GLN A 223 -67.04 -21.73 -30.93
C GLN A 223 -67.71 -23.04 -31.37
N ALA A 224 -66.96 -24.15 -31.44
CA ALA A 224 -67.52 -25.46 -31.77
C ALA A 224 -68.59 -25.92 -30.76
N HIS A 225 -68.39 -25.66 -29.47
CA HIS A 225 -69.38 -25.95 -28.45
C HIS A 225 -70.65 -25.08 -28.61
N ASP A 226 -70.51 -23.80 -28.92
CA ASP A 226 -71.65 -22.89 -29.15
C ASP A 226 -72.43 -23.29 -30.42
N GLU A 227 -71.74 -23.70 -31.49
CA GLU A 227 -72.37 -24.27 -32.69
C GLU A 227 -73.14 -25.56 -32.37
N ALA A 228 -72.53 -26.48 -31.61
CA ALA A 228 -73.20 -27.70 -31.17
C ALA A 228 -74.43 -27.39 -30.31
N ARG A 229 -74.33 -26.41 -29.41
CA ARG A 229 -75.45 -25.96 -28.57
C ARG A 229 -76.57 -25.33 -29.41
N ALA A 230 -76.24 -24.54 -30.44
CA ALA A 230 -77.22 -23.97 -31.36
C ALA A 230 -77.94 -25.08 -32.16
N LEU A 231 -77.20 -26.10 -32.62
CA LEU A 231 -77.80 -27.27 -33.26
C LEU A 231 -78.74 -28.04 -32.31
N VAL A 232 -78.35 -28.24 -31.05
CA VAL A 232 -79.20 -28.86 -30.04
C VAL A 232 -80.45 -28.03 -29.80
N SER A 233 -80.33 -26.71 -29.64
CA SER A 233 -81.48 -25.81 -29.50
C SER A 233 -82.43 -25.90 -30.70
N GLY A 234 -81.89 -25.91 -31.93
CA GLY A 234 -82.70 -26.10 -33.14
C GLY A 234 -83.39 -27.46 -33.18
N LYS A 235 -82.73 -28.52 -32.70
CA LYS A 235 -83.35 -29.85 -32.57
C LYS A 235 -84.43 -29.87 -31.50
N ASP A 236 -84.26 -29.16 -30.39
CA ASP A 236 -85.28 -29.03 -29.35
C ASP A 236 -86.51 -28.26 -29.86
N GLU A 237 -86.32 -27.22 -30.68
CA GLU A 237 -87.40 -26.50 -31.35
C GLU A 237 -88.14 -27.39 -32.37
N GLU A 238 -87.41 -28.16 -33.19
CA GLU A 238 -88.00 -29.15 -34.10
C GLU A 238 -88.80 -30.22 -33.33
N LEU A 239 -88.27 -30.72 -32.22
CA LEU A 239 -88.96 -31.69 -31.35
C LEU A 239 -90.21 -31.09 -30.71
N ALA A 240 -90.16 -29.83 -30.28
CA ALA A 240 -91.33 -29.10 -29.79
C ALA A 240 -92.39 -28.94 -30.88
N HIS A 241 -91.97 -28.63 -32.11
CA HIS A 241 -92.87 -28.54 -33.26
C HIS A 241 -93.54 -29.89 -33.57
N ILE A 242 -92.76 -30.96 -33.69
CA ILE A 242 -93.28 -32.33 -33.88
C ILE A 242 -94.22 -32.73 -32.72
N GLY A 243 -93.88 -32.36 -31.48
CA GLY A 243 -94.73 -32.55 -30.31
C GLY A 243 -96.09 -31.85 -30.46
N SER A 244 -96.09 -30.59 -30.91
CA SER A 244 -97.31 -29.81 -31.15
C SER A 244 -98.18 -30.38 -32.27
N GLU A 245 -97.56 -30.81 -33.38
CA GLU A 245 -98.26 -31.45 -34.51
C GLU A 245 -98.90 -32.78 -34.07
N ARG A 246 -98.18 -33.59 -33.29
CA ARG A 246 -98.69 -34.84 -32.72
C ARG A 246 -99.87 -34.58 -31.79
N ASP A 247 -99.78 -33.57 -30.93
CA ASP A 247 -100.87 -33.25 -30.00
C ASP A 247 -102.10 -32.73 -30.73
N GLU A 248 -101.91 -31.97 -31.82
CA GLU A 248 -103.00 -31.55 -32.71
C GLU A 248 -103.64 -32.74 -33.43
N ALA A 249 -102.84 -33.66 -33.97
CA ALA A 249 -103.35 -34.90 -34.56
C ALA A 249 -104.14 -35.74 -33.56
N ARG A 250 -103.73 -35.78 -32.29
CA ARG A 250 -104.49 -36.44 -31.21
C ARG A 250 -105.83 -35.76 -30.95
N ARG A 251 -105.87 -34.42 -30.90
CA ARG A 251 -107.14 -33.67 -30.76
C ARG A 251 -108.09 -33.96 -31.91
N GLN A 252 -107.58 -33.97 -33.15
CA GLN A 252 -108.37 -34.30 -34.33
C GLN A 252 -108.92 -35.73 -34.25
N HIS A 253 -108.09 -36.70 -33.84
CA HIS A 253 -108.52 -38.07 -33.60
C HIS A 253 -109.62 -38.16 -32.51
N ASP A 254 -109.47 -37.45 -31.39
CA ASP A 254 -110.47 -37.44 -30.32
C ASP A 254 -111.79 -36.78 -30.75
N GLN A 255 -111.73 -35.71 -31.56
CA GLN A 255 -112.91 -35.09 -32.18
C GLN A 255 -113.65 -36.05 -33.12
N LEU A 256 -112.92 -36.78 -33.98
CA LEU A 256 -113.49 -37.79 -34.85
C LEU A 256 -114.14 -38.93 -34.04
N ARG A 257 -113.49 -39.36 -32.96
CA ARG A 257 -114.02 -40.39 -32.06
C ARG A 257 -115.31 -39.94 -31.36
N ALA A 258 -115.39 -38.68 -30.94
CA ALA A 258 -116.61 -38.11 -30.36
C ALA A 258 -117.75 -38.01 -31.39
N ALA A 259 -117.44 -37.62 -32.63
CA ALA A 259 -118.42 -37.60 -33.71
C ALA A 259 -118.96 -39.00 -34.04
N LEU A 260 -118.09 -40.02 -34.05
CA LEU A 260 -118.48 -41.42 -34.19
C LEU A 260 -119.40 -41.86 -33.05
N ALA A 261 -119.08 -41.54 -31.79
CA ALA A 261 -119.96 -41.84 -30.66
C ALA A 261 -121.34 -41.16 -30.76
N GLY A 262 -121.39 -39.93 -31.30
CA GLY A 262 -122.65 -39.24 -31.60
C GLY A 262 -123.47 -39.96 -32.67
N LYS A 263 -122.81 -40.48 -33.72
CA LYS A 263 -123.45 -41.29 -34.76
C LYS A 263 -123.97 -42.62 -34.22
N ASP A 264 -123.25 -43.26 -33.30
CA ASP A 264 -123.72 -44.48 -32.64
C ASP A 264 -124.98 -44.23 -31.79
N GLN A 265 -125.06 -43.08 -31.10
CA GLN A 265 -126.27 -42.67 -30.36
C GLN A 265 -127.47 -42.40 -31.31
N GLU A 266 -127.22 -41.83 -32.48
CA GLU A 266 -128.23 -41.59 -33.52
C GLU A 266 -128.77 -42.92 -34.09
N ILE A 267 -127.88 -43.89 -34.34
CA ILE A 267 -128.26 -45.25 -34.76
C ILE A 267 -129.10 -45.94 -33.67
N ALA A 268 -128.75 -45.79 -32.39
CA ALA A 268 -129.52 -46.34 -31.28
C ALA A 268 -130.94 -45.73 -31.19
N ARG A 269 -131.09 -44.42 -31.47
CA ARG A 269 -132.42 -43.78 -31.57
C ARG A 269 -133.24 -44.33 -32.73
N ILE A 270 -132.66 -44.45 -33.91
CA ILE A 270 -133.34 -45.00 -35.10
C ILE A 270 -133.80 -46.45 -34.85
N ALA A 271 -132.99 -47.25 -34.16
CA ALA A 271 -133.37 -48.61 -33.77
C ALA A 271 -134.56 -48.64 -32.81
N ALA A 272 -134.59 -47.74 -31.81
CA ALA A 272 -135.70 -47.61 -30.87
C ALA A 272 -137.00 -47.16 -31.56
N GLU A 273 -136.92 -46.21 -32.50
CA GLU A 273 -138.05 -45.75 -33.31
C GLU A 273 -138.62 -46.88 -34.18
N ARG A 274 -137.76 -47.70 -34.79
CA ARG A 274 -138.19 -48.89 -35.55
C ARG A 274 -138.92 -49.90 -34.67
N ASP A 275 -138.41 -50.17 -33.46
CA ASP A 275 -139.02 -51.14 -32.55
C ASP A 275 -140.39 -50.63 -32.04
N GLN A 276 -140.53 -49.32 -31.83
CA GLN A 276 -141.81 -48.67 -31.52
C GLN A 276 -142.82 -48.79 -32.68
N ALA A 277 -142.38 -48.61 -33.92
CA ALA A 277 -143.25 -48.78 -35.10
C ALA A 277 -143.73 -50.23 -35.28
N LEU A 278 -142.88 -51.23 -34.96
CA LEU A 278 -143.27 -52.64 -34.97
C LEU A 278 -144.32 -52.97 -33.91
N GLN A 279 -144.20 -52.38 -32.70
CA GLN A 279 -145.21 -52.53 -31.65
C GLN A 279 -146.57 -51.92 -32.05
N GLN A 280 -146.56 -50.76 -32.72
CA GLN A 280 -147.78 -50.12 -33.25
C GLN A 280 -148.45 -50.97 -34.33
N HIS A 281 -147.67 -51.58 -35.23
CA HIS A 281 -148.19 -52.46 -36.28
C HIS A 281 -148.90 -53.69 -35.68
N GLU A 282 -148.36 -54.30 -34.62
CA GLU A 282 -148.96 -55.48 -33.99
C GLU A 282 -150.25 -55.14 -33.21
N GLN A 283 -150.34 -53.94 -32.62
CA GLN A 283 -151.59 -53.43 -32.03
C GLN A 283 -152.70 -53.23 -33.08
N VAL A 284 -152.37 -52.75 -34.28
CA VAL A 284 -153.36 -52.60 -35.37
C VAL A 284 -153.84 -53.97 -35.87
N LYS A 285 -152.93 -54.95 -36.00
CA LYS A 285 -153.25 -56.30 -36.45
C LYS A 285 -154.21 -57.04 -35.50
N THR A 286 -154.01 -56.91 -34.20
CA THR A 286 -154.92 -57.49 -33.18
C THR A 286 -156.30 -56.81 -33.14
N SER A 287 -156.39 -55.53 -33.50
CA SER A 287 -157.67 -54.83 -33.63
C SER A 287 -158.45 -55.21 -34.91
N LEU A 288 -157.76 -55.69 -35.95
CA LEU A 288 -158.37 -56.16 -37.20
C LEU A 288 -158.96 -57.57 -37.02
N THR A 289 -158.26 -58.46 -36.31
CA THR A 289 -158.79 -59.81 -36.01
C THR A 289 -160.06 -59.77 -35.18
N GLY A 290 -160.21 -58.79 -34.26
CA GLY A 290 -161.45 -58.62 -33.49
C GLY A 290 -162.64 -58.12 -34.33
N ARG A 291 -162.41 -57.38 -35.42
CA ARG A 291 -163.46 -56.90 -36.33
C ARG A 291 -163.97 -57.98 -37.28
N ASP A 292 -163.12 -58.94 -37.65
CA ASP A 292 -163.51 -60.06 -38.51
C ASP A 292 -164.42 -61.09 -37.78
N GLU A 293 -164.27 -61.22 -36.46
CA GLU A 293 -165.14 -62.08 -35.62
C GLU A 293 -166.55 -61.47 -35.40
N GLU A 294 -166.67 -60.14 -35.36
CA GLU A 294 -167.97 -59.45 -35.23
C GLU A 294 -168.81 -59.50 -36.52
N LEU A 295 -168.16 -59.45 -37.70
CA LEU A 295 -168.85 -59.58 -39.00
C LEU A 295 -169.41 -61.00 -39.25
N ALA A 296 -168.76 -62.04 -38.71
CA ALA A 296 -169.27 -63.41 -38.79
C ALA A 296 -170.53 -63.64 -37.95
N ARG A 297 -170.66 -62.98 -36.78
CA ARG A 297 -171.84 -63.08 -35.90
C ARG A 297 -173.08 -62.40 -36.50
N ILE A 298 -172.91 -61.26 -37.18
CA ILE A 298 -174.00 -60.51 -37.81
C ILE A 298 -174.58 -61.24 -39.04
N ALA A 299 -173.77 -62.06 -39.74
CA ALA A 299 -174.25 -62.88 -40.86
C ALA A 299 -175.12 -64.07 -40.41
N GLU A 300 -174.82 -64.67 -39.25
CA GLU A 300 -175.58 -65.80 -38.68
C GLU A 300 -176.96 -65.38 -38.14
N GLU A 301 -177.07 -64.17 -37.60
CA GLU A 301 -178.31 -63.63 -37.02
C GLU A 301 -179.37 -63.25 -38.08
N ARG A 302 -178.90 -62.83 -39.26
CA ARG A 302 -179.75 -62.45 -40.40
C ARG A 302 -180.42 -63.64 -41.09
N ASP A 303 -179.79 -64.82 -41.09
CA ASP A 303 -180.31 -66.00 -41.78
C ASP A 303 -181.32 -66.78 -40.89
N ARG A 304 -181.22 -66.70 -39.55
CA ARG A 304 -182.26 -67.16 -38.61
C ARG A 304 -183.54 -66.33 -38.70
N SER A 305 -183.42 -65.00 -38.79
CA SER A 305 -184.56 -64.07 -38.89
C SER A 305 -185.40 -64.25 -40.17
N ARG A 306 -184.84 -64.81 -41.25
CA ARG A 306 -185.56 -65.08 -42.52
C ARG A 306 -186.32 -66.41 -42.53
N GLN A 307 -185.96 -67.36 -41.67
CA GLN A 307 -186.62 -68.68 -41.58
C GLN A 307 -187.92 -68.59 -40.75
N ASP A 308 -187.94 -67.76 -39.70
CA ASP A 308 -189.12 -67.56 -38.84
C ASP A 308 -190.23 -66.69 -39.49
N HIS A 309 -189.87 -65.82 -40.43
CA HIS A 309 -190.81 -64.92 -41.12
C HIS A 309 -191.69 -65.64 -42.18
N ALA A 310 -191.30 -66.83 -42.64
CA ALA A 310 -192.03 -67.62 -43.64
C ALA A 310 -193.15 -68.50 -43.04
N GLU A 311 -193.06 -68.87 -41.76
CA GLU A 311 -194.03 -69.77 -41.10
C GLU A 311 -195.19 -69.01 -40.41
N LEU A 312 -194.98 -67.77 -39.95
CA LEU A 312 -196.05 -66.95 -39.34
C LEU A 312 -197.04 -66.34 -40.36
N HIS A 313 -196.64 -66.22 -41.63
CA HIS A 313 -197.52 -65.71 -42.70
C HIS A 313 -198.57 -66.75 -43.17
N ALA A 314 -198.46 -68.02 -42.72
CA ALA A 314 -199.44 -69.08 -42.98
C ALA A 314 -200.49 -69.23 -41.86
N LEU A 315 -200.23 -68.76 -40.63
CA LEU A 315 -201.17 -68.87 -39.51
C LEU A 315 -202.09 -67.64 -39.34
N MET A 316 -201.73 -66.51 -39.97
CA MET A 316 -202.60 -65.33 -40.09
C MET A 316 -203.84 -65.54 -40.99
N SER A 317 -203.94 -66.66 -41.72
CA SER A 317 -205.08 -66.91 -42.63
C SER A 317 -206.27 -67.62 -41.96
N ASP A 318 -206.15 -68.13 -40.73
CA ASP A 318 -207.17 -69.00 -40.13
C ASP A 318 -207.87 -68.44 -38.88
N LYS A 319 -207.52 -67.25 -38.37
CA LYS A 319 -208.17 -66.69 -37.16
C LYS A 319 -208.51 -65.19 -37.19
N ASP A 320 -208.88 -64.70 -38.37
CA ASP A 320 -209.74 -63.52 -38.53
C ASP A 320 -211.19 -63.74 -38.01
N GLU A 321 -211.51 -64.92 -37.47
CA GLU A 321 -212.80 -65.22 -36.82
C GLU A 321 -212.86 -64.94 -35.30
N ALA A 322 -211.79 -64.47 -34.63
CA ALA A 322 -211.76 -64.30 -33.16
C ALA A 322 -211.56 -62.87 -32.64
N LEU A 323 -212.07 -61.88 -33.37
CA LEU A 323 -211.97 -60.44 -33.10
C LEU A 323 -213.04 -59.91 -32.11
N ALA A 324 -213.23 -60.48 -30.90
CA ALA A 324 -214.35 -60.00 -30.06
C ALA A 324 -214.20 -59.92 -28.52
N ARG A 325 -213.07 -60.23 -27.86
CA ARG A 325 -213.08 -60.27 -26.38
C ARG A 325 -211.81 -59.80 -25.67
N ILE A 326 -211.82 -58.57 -25.12
CA ILE A 326 -211.13 -58.11 -23.87
C ILE A 326 -209.77 -57.44 -24.11
N THR A 327 -209.52 -56.11 -24.04
CA THR A 327 -210.18 -54.91 -23.48
C THR A 327 -210.09 -54.59 -21.98
N GLU A 328 -209.15 -55.12 -21.16
CA GLU A 328 -209.20 -54.74 -19.73
C GLU A 328 -207.91 -54.34 -18.96
N GLU A 329 -206.68 -54.73 -19.26
CA GLU A 329 -205.58 -54.53 -18.27
C GLU A 329 -204.44 -53.61 -18.72
N ARG A 330 -204.83 -52.34 -18.83
CA ARG A 330 -204.00 -51.13 -18.78
C ARG A 330 -203.63 -50.80 -17.32
N ASP A 331 -202.56 -50.02 -17.14
CA ASP A 331 -202.19 -49.23 -15.95
C ASP A 331 -201.85 -49.99 -14.64
N ARG A 332 -200.57 -49.96 -14.26
CA ARG A 332 -200.13 -49.51 -12.91
C ARG A 332 -198.60 -49.58 -12.74
N ALA A 333 -198.04 -48.52 -12.15
CA ALA A 333 -196.66 -48.40 -11.68
C ALA A 333 -195.61 -48.17 -12.78
N ARG A 334 -195.25 -46.95 -13.21
CA ARG A 334 -195.13 -45.66 -12.52
C ARG A 334 -194.34 -45.70 -11.19
N GLN A 335 -193.23 -44.94 -11.21
CA GLN A 335 -192.70 -44.08 -10.15
C GLN A 335 -191.65 -44.63 -9.14
N GLU A 336 -190.59 -43.81 -9.04
CA GLU A 336 -189.74 -43.49 -7.86
C GLU A 336 -188.47 -44.30 -7.58
N HIS A 337 -187.30 -43.64 -7.72
CA HIS A 337 -186.29 -43.40 -6.66
C HIS A 337 -185.08 -42.65 -7.27
N GLU A 338 -184.84 -41.34 -7.11
CA GLU A 338 -184.42 -40.54 -5.92
C GLU A 338 -182.95 -40.68 -5.46
N ALA A 339 -182.39 -39.50 -5.10
CA ALA A 339 -181.13 -39.16 -4.38
C ALA A 339 -179.84 -39.04 -5.24
N LEU A 340 -179.20 -37.89 -5.50
CA LEU A 340 -179.00 -36.58 -4.84
C LEU A 340 -178.26 -36.56 -3.49
N SER A 341 -177.26 -35.67 -3.44
CA SER A 341 -176.78 -34.84 -2.31
C SER A 341 -175.46 -35.25 -1.65
N LEU A 342 -174.34 -34.55 -1.89
CA LEU A 342 -173.90 -33.25 -1.31
C LEU A 342 -173.51 -33.29 0.17
N ALA A 343 -172.22 -33.00 0.35
CA ALA A 343 -171.63 -32.17 1.39
C ALA A 343 -171.52 -32.71 2.81
N SER A 344 -170.34 -32.41 3.35
CA SER A 344 -170.17 -31.84 4.69
C SER A 344 -169.73 -32.83 5.77
N GLN A 345 -168.55 -32.49 6.33
CA GLN A 345 -168.27 -32.53 7.77
C GLN A 345 -167.84 -33.89 8.37
N GLU A 346 -166.82 -33.97 9.24
CA GLU A 346 -165.90 -32.98 9.82
C GLU A 346 -164.90 -33.71 10.75
N LYS A 347 -163.69 -33.12 10.92
CA LYS A 347 -162.84 -33.02 12.14
C LYS A 347 -162.37 -34.30 12.88
N SER A 348 -161.09 -34.41 13.22
CA SER A 348 -160.30 -33.54 14.14
C SER A 348 -158.77 -33.82 14.01
N ALA A 349 -157.77 -33.00 14.34
CA ALA A 349 -157.53 -31.60 14.77
C ALA A 349 -156.00 -31.36 14.62
N GLU A 350 -155.49 -30.25 14.09
CA GLU A 350 -154.99 -29.05 14.82
C GLU A 350 -154.36 -29.26 16.22
N ALA A 351 -153.01 -29.21 16.27
CA ALA A 351 -152.18 -28.37 17.16
C ALA A 351 -150.69 -28.51 16.74
N GLU A 352 -149.84 -27.50 16.57
CA GLU A 352 -149.95 -26.04 16.67
C GLU A 352 -148.65 -25.42 16.11
N ARG A 353 -148.82 -24.54 15.13
CA ARG A 353 -148.19 -23.21 14.96
C ARG A 353 -146.98 -22.82 15.85
N LEU A 354 -145.88 -22.36 15.21
CA LEU A 354 -145.06 -21.15 15.53
C LEU A 354 -143.58 -21.27 15.09
N SER A 355 -143.31 -21.33 13.79
CA SER A 355 -141.98 -21.06 13.21
C SER A 355 -142.08 -21.21 11.70
N GLN A 356 -141.70 -20.29 10.84
CA GLN A 356 -140.79 -19.19 10.97
C GLN A 356 -140.97 -18.37 9.69
N ASP A 357 -141.68 -17.27 9.82
CA ASP A 357 -141.79 -16.25 8.79
C ASP A 357 -140.62 -15.26 9.02
N VAL A 358 -139.39 -15.73 8.73
CA VAL A 358 -138.11 -15.00 8.94
C VAL A 358 -137.21 -15.03 7.69
N ASN A 359 -137.61 -15.68 6.59
CA ASN A 359 -136.71 -15.98 5.45
C ASN A 359 -136.52 -14.84 4.43
N ALA A 360 -136.69 -13.57 4.81
CA ALA A 360 -136.45 -12.42 3.93
C ALA A 360 -135.03 -11.80 4.07
N SER A 361 -134.14 -12.37 4.89
CA SER A 361 -132.78 -11.82 5.15
C SER A 361 -131.61 -12.64 4.59
N GLN A 362 -131.86 -13.72 3.83
CA GLN A 362 -130.81 -14.69 3.47
C GLN A 362 -130.14 -14.48 2.10
N SER A 363 -130.64 -13.59 1.23
CA SER A 363 -130.05 -13.34 -0.10
C SER A 363 -128.97 -12.25 -0.15
N ARG A 364 -128.61 -11.63 0.99
CA ARG A 364 -127.54 -10.61 1.07
C ARG A 364 -126.20 -11.12 1.61
N ALA A 365 -126.09 -12.39 2.01
CA ALA A 365 -124.83 -12.96 2.52
C ALA A 365 -123.97 -13.67 1.45
N GLN A 366 -124.54 -14.03 0.28
CA GLN A 366 -123.81 -14.78 -0.76
C GLN A 366 -122.97 -13.93 -1.74
N ALA A 367 -123.00 -12.60 -1.64
CA ALA A 367 -122.25 -11.69 -2.51
C ALA A 367 -120.85 -11.30 -1.98
N ILE A 368 -120.53 -11.63 -0.72
CA ILE A 368 -119.26 -11.22 -0.07
C ILE A 368 -118.19 -12.33 -0.14
N GLU A 369 -118.56 -13.60 -0.30
CA GLU A 369 -117.59 -14.72 -0.44
C GLU A 369 -116.90 -14.79 -1.82
N ALA A 370 -117.52 -14.27 -2.89
CA ALA A 370 -116.91 -14.25 -4.23
C ALA A 370 -115.84 -13.14 -4.40
N GLN A 371 -115.90 -12.05 -3.61
CA GLN A 371 -114.89 -10.97 -3.63
C GLN A 371 -113.67 -11.27 -2.73
N LEU A 372 -113.80 -12.19 -1.76
CA LEU A 372 -112.69 -12.61 -0.88
C LEU A 372 -111.77 -13.65 -1.55
N ASN A 373 -112.26 -14.46 -2.49
CA ASN A 373 -111.42 -15.43 -3.22
C ASN A 373 -110.60 -14.79 -4.37
N ASP A 374 -111.10 -13.75 -5.05
CA ASP A 374 -110.33 -13.03 -6.10
C ASP A 374 -109.21 -12.15 -5.52
N SER A 375 -109.41 -11.58 -4.33
CA SER A 375 -108.39 -10.78 -3.63
C SER A 375 -107.24 -11.63 -3.04
N LEU A 376 -107.51 -12.88 -2.69
CA LEU A 376 -106.50 -13.84 -2.21
C LEU A 376 -105.59 -14.36 -3.35
N SER A 377 -106.14 -14.60 -4.56
CA SER A 377 -105.35 -14.96 -5.75
C SER A 377 -104.48 -13.82 -6.28
N ARG A 378 -104.93 -12.55 -6.16
CA ARG A 378 -104.13 -11.37 -6.54
C ARG A 378 -103.01 -11.06 -5.54
N ALA A 379 -103.21 -11.35 -4.25
CA ALA A 379 -102.16 -11.22 -3.25
C ALA A 379 -101.04 -12.27 -3.42
N ALA A 380 -101.40 -13.52 -3.76
CA ALA A 380 -100.43 -14.58 -4.04
C ALA A 380 -99.60 -14.33 -5.32
N ALA A 381 -100.20 -13.74 -6.37
CA ALA A 381 -99.49 -13.36 -7.59
C ALA A 381 -98.50 -12.20 -7.36
N LEU A 382 -98.91 -11.17 -6.59
CA LEU A 382 -98.04 -10.06 -6.23
C LEU A 382 -96.91 -10.48 -5.28
N GLU A 383 -97.12 -11.43 -4.36
CA GLU A 383 -96.04 -11.97 -3.52
C GLU A 383 -95.04 -12.84 -4.31
N ALA A 384 -95.48 -13.55 -5.35
CA ALA A 384 -94.60 -14.29 -6.24
C ALA A 384 -93.72 -13.35 -7.08
N GLU A 385 -94.31 -12.30 -7.66
CA GLU A 385 -93.57 -11.26 -8.40
C GLU A 385 -92.58 -10.49 -7.50
N LEU A 386 -92.95 -10.23 -6.23
CA LEU A 386 -92.06 -9.56 -5.27
C LEU A 386 -90.89 -10.46 -4.83
N ASN A 387 -91.10 -11.77 -4.73
CA ASN A 387 -90.03 -12.73 -4.42
C ASN A 387 -89.11 -12.99 -5.62
N GLU A 388 -89.65 -12.99 -6.84
CA GLU A 388 -88.87 -13.07 -8.08
C GLU A 388 -88.01 -11.81 -8.29
N ALA A 389 -88.57 -10.62 -8.08
CA ALA A 389 -87.84 -9.36 -8.12
C ALA A 389 -86.75 -9.27 -7.02
N ARG A 390 -87.00 -9.83 -5.83
CA ARG A 390 -85.99 -9.93 -4.75
C ARG A 390 -84.87 -10.92 -5.10
N GLY A 391 -85.19 -12.04 -5.75
CA GLY A 391 -84.20 -12.99 -6.26
C GLY A 391 -83.31 -12.39 -7.36
N ALA A 392 -83.91 -11.66 -8.30
CA ALA A 392 -83.19 -10.95 -9.35
C ALA A 392 -82.25 -9.88 -8.76
N LEU A 393 -82.74 -9.06 -7.82
CA LEU A 393 -81.93 -8.03 -7.17
C LEU A 393 -80.78 -8.61 -6.30
N ALA A 394 -81.00 -9.76 -5.66
CA ALA A 394 -79.94 -10.47 -4.94
C ALA A 394 -78.84 -10.97 -5.89
N SER A 395 -79.23 -11.58 -7.02
CA SER A 395 -78.27 -12.05 -8.03
C SER A 395 -77.48 -10.91 -8.69
N GLU A 396 -78.11 -9.75 -8.88
CA GLU A 396 -77.45 -8.55 -9.40
C GLU A 396 -76.42 -8.00 -8.39
N ARG A 397 -76.79 -7.97 -7.09
CA ARG A 397 -75.89 -7.59 -5.99
C ARG A 397 -74.69 -8.53 -5.86
N ASP A 398 -74.90 -9.83 -6.02
CA ASP A 398 -73.80 -10.80 -5.99
C ASP A 398 -72.89 -10.66 -7.22
N SER A 399 -73.46 -10.38 -8.40
CA SER A 399 -72.68 -10.14 -9.62
C SER A 399 -71.84 -8.85 -9.55
N THR A 400 -72.37 -7.80 -8.91
CA THR A 400 -71.69 -6.51 -8.74
C THR A 400 -70.64 -6.60 -7.64
N ALA A 401 -70.89 -7.35 -6.56
CA ALA A 401 -69.88 -7.68 -5.56
C ALA A 401 -68.71 -8.48 -6.16
N ALA A 402 -68.98 -9.47 -7.03
CA ALA A 402 -67.96 -10.23 -7.73
C ALA A 402 -67.10 -9.34 -8.65
N ARG A 403 -67.73 -8.46 -9.45
CA ARG A 403 -67.00 -7.50 -10.31
C ARG A 403 -66.16 -6.51 -9.50
N ASN A 404 -66.66 -6.04 -8.36
CA ASN A 404 -65.89 -5.15 -7.48
C ASN A 404 -64.70 -5.86 -6.84
N ALA A 405 -64.83 -7.14 -6.46
CA ALA A 405 -63.72 -7.94 -5.95
C ALA A 405 -62.65 -8.19 -7.02
N GLU A 406 -63.06 -8.43 -8.27
CA GLU A 406 -62.14 -8.61 -9.40
C GLU A 406 -61.38 -7.31 -9.75
N LEU A 407 -62.07 -6.16 -9.74
CA LEU A 407 -61.43 -4.85 -9.91
C LEU A 407 -60.46 -4.51 -8.77
N ALA A 408 -60.75 -4.92 -7.53
CA ALA A 408 -59.83 -4.78 -6.41
C ALA A 408 -58.57 -5.63 -6.60
N ALA A 409 -58.72 -6.90 -7.02
CA ALA A 409 -57.60 -7.77 -7.32
C ALA A 409 -56.73 -7.26 -8.48
N GLN A 410 -57.34 -6.69 -9.53
CA GLN A 410 -56.62 -6.03 -10.62
C GLN A 410 -55.84 -4.79 -10.14
N ARG A 411 -56.42 -3.98 -9.24
CA ARG A 411 -55.72 -2.85 -8.61
C ARG A 411 -54.53 -3.30 -7.78
N ASP A 412 -54.68 -4.36 -6.98
CA ASP A 412 -53.60 -4.91 -6.17
C ASP A 412 -52.48 -5.51 -7.02
N HIS A 413 -52.82 -6.06 -8.18
CA HIS A 413 -51.84 -6.54 -9.15
C HIS A 413 -51.07 -5.37 -9.79
N VAL A 414 -51.76 -4.31 -10.22
CA VAL A 414 -51.13 -3.10 -10.77
C VAL A 414 -50.22 -2.42 -9.73
N ASN A 415 -50.66 -2.36 -8.47
CA ASN A 415 -49.85 -1.80 -7.38
C ASN A 415 -48.58 -2.64 -7.13
N ARG A 416 -48.67 -3.98 -7.19
CA ARG A 416 -47.50 -4.86 -7.10
C ARG A 416 -46.52 -4.66 -8.25
N VAL A 417 -47.00 -4.66 -9.49
CA VAL A 417 -46.16 -4.45 -10.67
C VAL A 417 -45.53 -3.05 -10.64
N SER A 418 -46.24 -2.03 -10.16
CA SER A 418 -45.66 -0.69 -9.97
C SER A 418 -44.56 -0.69 -8.90
N GLY A 419 -44.74 -1.42 -7.79
CA GLY A 419 -43.71 -1.57 -6.75
C GLY A 419 -42.47 -2.31 -7.24
N GLU A 420 -42.65 -3.39 -8.00
CA GLU A 420 -41.56 -4.14 -8.64
C GLU A 420 -40.81 -3.29 -9.67
N LEU A 421 -41.53 -2.46 -10.45
CA LEU A 421 -40.93 -1.52 -11.39
C LEU A 421 -40.10 -0.44 -10.68
N ASP A 422 -40.60 0.10 -9.55
CA ASP A 422 -39.88 1.09 -8.75
C ASP A 422 -38.64 0.49 -8.07
N GLU A 423 -38.71 -0.76 -7.61
CA GLU A 423 -37.54 -1.49 -7.11
C GLU A 423 -36.51 -1.77 -8.20
N ALA A 424 -36.96 -2.18 -9.40
CA ALA A 424 -36.07 -2.38 -10.54
C ALA A 424 -35.37 -1.07 -10.93
N ARG A 425 -36.10 0.06 -10.94
CA ARG A 425 -35.52 1.39 -11.19
C ARG A 425 -34.49 1.78 -10.14
N LYS A 426 -34.76 1.53 -8.85
CA LYS A 426 -33.78 1.77 -7.77
C LYS A 426 -32.52 0.93 -7.95
N ARG A 427 -32.65 -0.36 -8.30
CA ARG A 427 -31.50 -1.23 -8.58
C ARG A 427 -30.68 -0.74 -9.77
N ILE A 428 -31.32 -0.29 -10.85
CA ILE A 428 -30.64 0.28 -12.01
C ILE A 428 -29.91 1.57 -11.65
N SER A 429 -30.50 2.45 -10.85
CA SER A 429 -29.83 3.67 -10.39
C SER A 429 -28.61 3.36 -9.54
N LEU A 430 -28.71 2.43 -8.58
CA LEU A 430 -27.58 1.98 -7.77
C LEU A 430 -26.45 1.39 -8.62
N LEU A 431 -26.77 0.53 -9.60
CA LEU A 431 -25.77 -0.03 -10.52
C LEU A 431 -25.11 1.04 -11.40
N MET A 432 -25.84 2.09 -11.80
CA MET A 432 -25.24 3.20 -12.55
C MET A 432 -24.32 4.06 -11.68
N GLU A 433 -24.66 4.26 -10.42
CA GLU A 433 -23.86 4.98 -9.44
C GLU A 433 -22.57 4.21 -9.12
N GLU A 434 -22.67 2.90 -8.86
CA GLU A 434 -21.53 2.00 -8.64
C GLU A 434 -20.61 1.94 -9.87
N LYS A 435 -21.17 1.89 -11.09
CA LYS A 435 -20.37 1.95 -12.33
C LYS A 435 -19.66 3.30 -12.50
N ALA A 436 -20.29 4.40 -12.09
CA ALA A 436 -19.67 5.72 -12.13
C ALA A 436 -18.52 5.84 -11.11
N GLU A 437 -18.71 5.28 -9.90
CA GLU A 437 -17.67 5.18 -8.88
C GLU A 437 -16.49 4.31 -9.34
N GLN A 438 -16.76 3.12 -9.86
CA GLN A 438 -15.72 2.24 -10.43
C GLN A 438 -14.96 2.92 -11.57
N GLY A 439 -15.64 3.68 -12.44
CA GLY A 439 -15.00 4.47 -13.49
C GLY A 439 -14.11 5.59 -12.94
N ALA A 440 -14.53 6.26 -11.87
CA ALA A 440 -13.73 7.28 -11.18
C ALA A 440 -12.52 6.68 -10.45
N GLU A 441 -12.67 5.51 -9.84
CA GLU A 441 -11.57 4.76 -9.24
C GLU A 441 -10.55 4.28 -10.27
N LEU A 442 -11.01 3.78 -11.43
CA LEU A 442 -10.13 3.38 -12.52
C LEU A 442 -9.32 4.56 -13.07
N ALA A 443 -9.94 5.74 -13.16
CA ALA A 443 -9.26 6.98 -13.54
C ALA A 443 -8.23 7.43 -12.48
N ARG A 444 -8.56 7.30 -11.18
CA ARG A 444 -7.62 7.58 -10.08
C ARG A 444 -6.43 6.62 -10.09
N VAL A 445 -6.68 5.31 -10.15
CA VAL A 445 -5.64 4.29 -10.22
C VAL A 445 -4.76 4.48 -11.45
N SER A 446 -5.35 4.80 -12.62
CA SER A 446 -4.57 5.11 -13.83
C SER A 446 -3.68 6.35 -13.64
N ASN A 447 -4.19 7.41 -13.02
CA ASN A 447 -3.39 8.60 -12.70
C ASN A 447 -2.29 8.31 -11.68
N ASP A 448 -2.57 7.50 -10.66
CA ASP A 448 -1.60 7.11 -9.64
C ASP A 448 -0.49 6.24 -10.23
N VAL A 449 -0.83 5.30 -11.12
CA VAL A 449 0.15 4.49 -11.87
C VAL A 449 1.03 5.35 -12.76
N ASN A 450 0.45 6.33 -13.48
CA ASN A 450 1.22 7.27 -14.28
C ASN A 450 2.16 8.15 -13.44
N ALA A 451 1.68 8.66 -12.29
CA ALA A 451 2.48 9.45 -11.37
C ALA A 451 3.61 8.62 -10.71
N LEU A 452 3.35 7.34 -10.39
CA LEU A 452 4.36 6.42 -9.89
C LEU A 452 5.40 6.10 -10.97
N ARG A 453 4.98 5.93 -12.22
CA ARG A 453 5.89 5.73 -13.35
C ARG A 453 6.79 6.93 -13.60
N GLU A 454 6.25 8.15 -13.61
CA GLU A 454 7.06 9.37 -13.75
C GLU A 454 8.05 9.54 -12.59
N ARG A 455 7.65 9.19 -11.36
CA ARG A 455 8.55 9.17 -10.19
C ARG A 455 9.63 8.10 -10.30
N ALA A 456 9.29 6.91 -10.81
CA ALA A 456 10.25 5.84 -11.03
C ALA A 456 11.27 6.23 -12.12
N GLU A 457 10.82 6.76 -13.26
CA GLU A 457 11.70 7.25 -14.33
C GLU A 457 12.56 8.43 -13.86
N SER A 458 12.03 9.31 -13.01
CA SER A 458 12.81 10.40 -12.39
C SER A 458 13.82 9.88 -11.37
N ALA A 459 13.47 8.86 -10.59
CA ALA A 459 14.37 8.21 -9.64
C ALA A 459 15.48 7.43 -10.36
N GLU A 460 15.17 6.76 -11.47
CA GLU A 460 16.13 6.07 -12.32
C GLU A 460 17.11 7.07 -12.96
N LYS A 461 16.61 8.17 -13.54
CA LYS A 461 17.47 9.25 -14.06
C LYS A 461 18.38 9.81 -12.98
N ASN A 462 17.84 10.12 -11.80
CA ASN A 462 18.63 10.59 -10.67
C ASN A 462 19.65 9.56 -10.18
N ALA A 463 19.30 8.26 -10.17
CA ALA A 463 20.22 7.20 -9.80
C ALA A 463 21.35 7.02 -10.83
N THR A 464 21.04 7.11 -12.12
CA THR A 464 22.05 7.06 -13.19
C THR A 464 22.96 8.28 -13.19
N ASP A 465 22.42 9.49 -12.95
CA ASP A 465 23.21 10.72 -12.82
C ASP A 465 24.08 10.70 -11.57
N LEU A 466 23.56 10.20 -10.44
CA LEU A 466 24.36 9.99 -9.23
C LEU A 466 25.45 8.95 -9.47
N ALA A 467 25.13 7.80 -10.06
CA ALA A 467 26.12 6.77 -10.40
C ALA A 467 27.20 7.32 -11.33
N LYS A 468 26.84 8.11 -12.34
CA LYS A 468 27.79 8.78 -13.23
C LYS A 468 28.68 9.77 -12.48
N ARG A 469 28.10 10.62 -11.63
CA ARG A 469 28.86 11.54 -10.77
C ARG A 469 29.75 10.82 -9.77
N PHE A 470 29.33 9.67 -9.24
CA PHE A 470 30.15 8.83 -8.38
C PHE A 470 31.31 8.24 -9.13
N VAL A 471 31.11 7.72 -10.35
CA VAL A 471 32.21 7.20 -11.17
C VAL A 471 33.18 8.31 -11.57
N GLU A 472 32.68 9.47 -12.02
CA GLU A 472 33.52 10.62 -12.38
C GLU A 472 34.30 11.15 -11.17
N LYS A 473 33.65 11.19 -9.99
CA LYS A 473 34.28 11.66 -8.75
C LYS A 473 35.22 10.63 -8.14
N GLU A 474 34.89 9.33 -8.13
CA GLU A 474 35.82 8.28 -7.70
C GLU A 474 37.03 8.22 -8.64
N GLN A 475 36.86 8.37 -9.96
CA GLN A 475 37.99 8.43 -10.88
C GLN A 475 38.84 9.69 -10.67
N GLY A 476 38.21 10.84 -10.39
CA GLY A 476 38.89 12.07 -10.03
C GLY A 476 39.67 11.94 -8.72
N ASP A 477 39.00 11.52 -7.66
CA ASP A 477 39.55 11.34 -6.31
C ASP A 477 40.62 10.24 -6.31
N GLU A 478 40.45 9.13 -7.03
CA GLU A 478 41.45 8.05 -7.15
C GLU A 478 42.70 8.51 -7.93
N SER A 479 42.50 9.31 -8.99
CA SER A 479 43.61 9.96 -9.70
C SER A 479 44.33 10.97 -8.81
N GLU A 480 43.60 11.76 -8.03
CA GLU A 480 44.17 12.71 -7.06
C GLU A 480 44.92 11.98 -5.94
N LEU A 481 44.34 10.93 -5.35
CA LEU A 481 44.97 10.06 -4.35
C LEU A 481 46.26 9.43 -4.90
N ALA A 482 46.21 8.86 -6.11
CA ALA A 482 47.39 8.29 -6.75
C ALA A 482 48.47 9.34 -7.04
N SER A 483 48.07 10.56 -7.41
CA SER A 483 49.00 11.68 -7.62
C SER A 483 49.63 12.16 -6.32
N LEU A 484 48.84 12.32 -5.25
CA LEU A 484 49.30 12.71 -3.92
C LEU A 484 50.19 11.64 -3.31
N GLN A 485 49.86 10.36 -3.47
CA GLN A 485 50.68 9.25 -3.00
C GLN A 485 52.03 9.19 -3.73
N ARG A 486 52.05 9.40 -5.06
CA ARG A 486 53.29 9.53 -5.83
C ARG A 486 54.09 10.75 -5.38
N GLN A 487 53.45 11.88 -5.13
CA GLN A 487 54.09 13.11 -4.66
C GLN A 487 54.69 12.96 -3.26
N ILE A 488 53.97 12.36 -2.31
CA ILE A 488 54.44 12.02 -0.97
C ILE A 488 55.65 11.08 -1.05
N SER A 489 55.57 10.05 -1.89
CA SER A 489 56.67 9.07 -2.05
C SER A 489 57.91 9.73 -2.67
N ALA A 490 57.72 10.58 -3.69
CA ALA A 490 58.80 11.33 -4.31
C ALA A 490 59.44 12.33 -3.34
N GLN A 491 58.64 13.05 -2.54
CA GLN A 491 59.14 13.97 -1.52
C GLN A 491 59.84 13.23 -0.38
N ALA A 492 59.32 12.09 0.09
CA ALA A 492 59.98 11.26 1.10
C ALA A 492 61.36 10.79 0.63
N ASN A 493 61.48 10.36 -0.64
CA ASN A 493 62.77 9.99 -1.23
C ASN A 493 63.72 11.19 -1.35
N ALA A 494 63.20 12.37 -1.74
CA ALA A 494 63.98 13.59 -1.80
C ALA A 494 64.46 14.04 -0.41
N HIS A 495 63.62 13.92 0.62
CA HIS A 495 64.00 14.22 2.01
C HIS A 495 65.04 13.24 2.53
N SER A 496 64.87 11.93 2.29
CA SER A 496 65.89 10.93 2.66
C SER A 496 67.23 11.29 2.07
N LYS A 497 67.27 11.62 0.76
CA LYS A 497 68.48 12.04 0.09
C LYS A 497 69.08 13.32 0.69
N ALA A 498 68.25 14.34 0.97
CA ALA A 498 68.71 15.57 1.59
C ALA A 498 69.27 15.35 3.01
N TYR A 499 68.69 14.42 3.79
CA TYR A 499 69.23 14.02 5.09
C TYR A 499 70.56 13.27 4.95
N ASP A 500 70.69 12.39 3.96
CA ASP A 500 71.95 11.69 3.68
C ASP A 500 73.05 12.67 3.26
N ASP A 501 72.72 13.67 2.43
CA ASP A 501 73.63 14.74 2.01
C ASP A 501 74.04 15.64 3.20
N LEU A 502 73.08 16.01 4.05
CA LEU A 502 73.34 16.75 5.30
C LEU A 502 74.26 15.96 6.24
N ARG A 503 74.04 14.66 6.37
CA ARG A 503 74.86 13.77 7.19
C ARG A 503 76.28 13.68 6.64
N ALA A 504 76.42 13.51 5.33
CA ALA A 504 77.73 13.49 4.67
C ALA A 504 78.48 14.82 4.87
N ASN A 505 77.79 15.96 4.76
CA ASN A 505 78.36 17.29 5.02
C ASN A 505 78.79 17.42 6.50
N ALA A 506 77.96 16.98 7.45
CA ALA A 506 78.32 16.98 8.87
C ALA A 506 79.57 16.11 9.16
N GLU A 507 79.69 14.95 8.52
CA GLU A 507 80.88 14.09 8.61
C GLU A 507 82.14 14.78 8.04
N GLN A 508 82.00 15.54 6.95
CA GLN A 508 83.06 16.37 6.40
C GLN A 508 83.48 17.48 7.37
N TRP A 509 82.54 18.18 8.00
CA TRP A 509 82.82 19.20 9.02
C TRP A 509 83.52 18.64 10.25
N VAL A 510 83.12 17.47 10.73
CA VAL A 510 83.80 16.79 11.85
C VAL A 510 85.25 16.48 11.48
N THR A 511 85.48 16.02 10.25
CA THR A 511 86.83 15.72 9.75
C THR A 511 87.66 17.00 9.62
N TYR A 512 87.08 18.07 9.07
CA TYR A 512 87.72 19.37 8.94
C TYR A 512 88.08 19.97 10.32
N ALA A 513 87.16 19.95 11.28
CA ALA A 513 87.39 20.43 12.63
C ALA A 513 88.50 19.64 13.35
N LYS A 514 88.58 18.33 13.11
CA LYS A 514 89.65 17.47 13.64
C LYS A 514 91.02 17.84 13.06
N ASP A 515 91.10 18.08 11.75
CA ASP A 515 92.33 18.54 11.08
C ASP A 515 92.74 19.94 11.55
N LEU A 516 91.79 20.88 11.63
CA LEU A 516 92.03 22.23 12.13
C LEU A 516 92.56 22.21 13.59
N ARG A 517 91.96 21.38 14.45
CA ARG A 517 92.44 21.17 15.82
C ARG A 517 93.87 20.63 15.83
N GLN A 518 94.17 19.63 15.01
CA GLN A 518 95.53 19.08 14.88
C GLN A 518 96.53 20.15 14.41
N ARG A 519 96.16 21.00 13.45
CA ARG A 519 96.98 22.12 12.98
C ARG A 519 97.22 23.17 14.06
N LEU A 520 96.21 23.49 14.86
CA LEU A 520 96.32 24.43 15.99
C LEU A 520 97.18 23.87 17.13
N ASP A 521 97.06 22.58 17.45
CA ASP A 521 97.90 21.90 18.45
C ASP A 521 99.39 21.90 18.03
N VAL A 522 99.68 21.82 16.73
CA VAL A 522 101.05 21.97 16.19
C VAL A 522 101.51 23.43 16.20
N ALA A 523 100.60 24.39 16.04
CA ALA A 523 100.87 25.83 16.10
C ALA A 523 100.85 26.40 17.54
N ASN A 524 100.90 25.54 18.55
CA ASN A 524 100.81 25.94 19.95
C ASN A 524 101.94 26.91 20.34
N GLU A 525 101.60 27.90 21.16
CA GLU A 525 102.45 29.06 21.54
C GLU A 525 103.85 28.62 22.03
N LYS A 526 103.93 27.46 22.68
CA LYS A 526 105.17 26.84 23.15
C LYS A 526 106.12 26.47 22.01
N ILE A 527 105.63 25.96 20.88
CA ILE A 527 106.47 25.60 19.72
C ILE A 527 106.94 26.87 19.01
N LEU A 528 106.06 27.86 18.85
CA LEU A 528 106.41 29.16 18.27
C LEU A 528 107.48 29.89 19.07
N PHE A 529 107.37 29.89 20.40
CA PHE A 529 108.35 30.51 21.30
C PHE A 529 109.69 29.76 21.31
N ILE A 530 109.66 28.42 21.36
CA ILE A 530 110.89 27.60 21.32
C ILE A 530 111.62 27.78 19.98
N ASP A 531 110.90 27.83 18.86
CA ASP A 531 111.51 28.03 17.55
C ASP A 531 112.06 29.45 17.37
N ALA A 532 111.29 30.48 17.78
CA ALA A 532 111.76 31.87 17.73
C ALA A 532 113.02 32.04 18.60
N ARG A 533 113.01 31.48 19.82
CA ARG A 533 114.19 31.45 20.69
C ARG A 533 115.37 30.73 20.04
N SER A 534 115.17 29.54 19.49
CA SER A 534 116.26 28.78 18.84
C SER A 534 116.85 29.52 17.64
N THR A 535 116.04 30.27 16.91
CA THR A 535 116.50 31.08 15.78
C THR A 535 117.27 32.31 16.27
N GLY A 536 116.80 32.96 17.35
CA GLY A 536 117.54 34.01 18.05
C GLY A 536 118.90 33.52 18.57
N GLU A 537 118.94 32.32 19.15
CA GLU A 537 120.18 31.67 19.59
C GLU A 537 121.15 31.43 18.41
N VAL A 538 120.65 30.98 17.24
CA VAL A 538 121.48 30.82 16.04
C VAL A 538 121.96 32.16 15.47
N ALA A 539 121.11 33.19 15.47
CA ALA A 539 121.47 34.55 15.05
C ALA A 539 122.55 35.15 15.97
N LEU A 540 122.41 34.97 17.29
CA LEU A 540 123.43 35.31 18.28
C LEU A 540 124.74 34.59 18.01
N MET A 541 124.71 33.27 17.78
CA MET A 541 125.92 32.50 17.50
C MET A 541 126.63 32.98 16.23
N ARG A 542 125.88 33.24 15.15
CA ARG A 542 126.44 33.79 13.90
C ARG A 542 127.05 35.17 14.10
N ARG A 543 126.42 36.02 14.90
CA ARG A 543 126.92 37.37 15.14
C ARG A 543 128.08 37.39 16.14
N LEU A 544 128.05 36.54 17.17
CA LEU A 544 129.18 36.29 18.07
C LEU A 544 130.41 35.84 17.30
N ALA A 545 130.25 34.95 16.32
CA ALA A 545 131.32 34.55 15.42
C ALA A 545 131.90 35.76 14.64
N VAL A 546 131.06 36.63 14.08
CA VAL A 546 131.49 37.84 13.36
C VAL A 546 132.17 38.87 14.28
N GLU A 547 131.67 39.06 15.50
CA GLU A 547 132.30 39.99 16.45
C GLU A 547 133.59 39.39 17.08
N LEU A 548 133.69 38.07 17.23
CA LEU A 548 134.93 37.38 17.61
C LEU A 548 135.99 37.47 16.50
N GLU A 549 135.60 37.34 15.23
CA GLU A 549 136.47 37.57 14.07
C GLU A 549 137.05 38.99 14.09
N ARG A 550 136.25 39.97 14.51
CA ARG A 550 136.67 41.37 14.63
C ARG A 550 137.62 41.65 15.80
N LEU A 551 137.45 40.98 16.93
CA LEU A 551 138.24 41.20 18.15
C LEU A 551 139.51 40.34 18.22
N LYS A 552 139.48 39.11 17.70
CA LYS A 552 140.61 38.17 17.71
C LYS A 552 140.52 37.17 16.54
N PRO A 553 141.14 37.49 15.38
CA PRO A 553 141.04 36.68 14.16
C PRO A 553 141.56 35.24 14.29
N ASP A 554 142.55 35.02 15.16
CA ASP A 554 143.19 33.70 15.36
C ASP A 554 142.46 32.81 16.40
N HIS A 555 141.25 33.19 16.83
CA HIS A 555 140.49 32.42 17.80
C HIS A 555 139.85 31.18 17.14
N GLU A 556 139.90 30.01 17.79
CA GLU A 556 139.40 28.73 17.23
C GLU A 556 137.94 28.79 16.76
N LEU A 557 137.12 29.63 17.39
CA LEU A 557 135.72 29.90 17.00
C LEU A 557 135.54 30.73 15.73
N VAL A 558 136.60 31.25 15.12
CA VAL A 558 136.59 31.99 13.84
C VAL A 558 136.83 31.03 12.66
N LEU A 559 137.52 29.91 12.90
CA LEU A 559 137.75 28.87 11.89
C LEU A 559 136.41 28.23 11.46
N ARG A 560 136.13 28.28 10.16
CA ARG A 560 134.86 27.86 9.57
C ARG A 560 134.51 26.39 9.87
N GLU A 561 135.50 25.52 9.94
CA GLU A 561 135.31 24.10 10.29
C GLU A 561 134.91 23.90 11.75
N ALA A 562 135.51 24.66 12.69
CA ALA A 562 135.16 24.60 14.11
C ALA A 562 133.76 25.18 14.37
N GLN A 563 133.38 26.25 13.65
CA GLN A 563 132.02 26.80 13.68
C GLN A 563 131.00 25.79 13.14
N GLN A 564 131.26 25.17 11.99
CA GLN A 564 130.37 24.17 11.40
C GLN A 564 130.19 22.97 12.32
N LYS A 565 131.27 22.48 12.94
CA LYS A 565 131.21 21.37 13.89
C LYS A 565 130.44 21.73 15.16
N LEU A 566 130.72 22.88 15.78
CA LEU A 566 130.02 23.32 16.98
C LEU A 566 128.53 23.60 16.71
N ILE A 567 128.21 24.22 15.58
CA ILE A 567 126.82 24.45 15.15
C ILE A 567 126.13 23.12 14.85
N GLY A 568 126.81 22.19 14.18
CA GLY A 568 126.31 20.85 13.88
C GLY A 568 126.05 20.02 15.14
N ASP A 569 126.97 20.01 16.09
CA ASP A 569 126.85 19.29 17.37
C ASP A 569 125.73 19.88 18.24
N LYS A 570 125.61 21.22 18.28
CA LYS A 570 124.55 21.89 19.03
C LYS A 570 123.18 21.67 18.37
N MET A 571 123.10 21.69 17.03
CA MET A 571 121.88 21.31 16.31
C MET A 571 121.53 19.84 16.54
N ALA A 572 122.50 18.92 16.53
CA ALA A 572 122.27 17.50 16.79
C ALA A 572 121.74 17.26 18.20
N GLN A 573 122.30 17.92 19.20
CA GLN A 573 121.86 17.81 20.58
C GLN A 573 120.44 18.38 20.78
N GLN A 574 120.11 19.50 20.13
CA GLN A 574 118.78 20.12 20.22
C GLN A 574 117.72 19.34 19.44
N LEU A 575 118.06 18.77 18.28
CA LEU A 575 117.18 17.90 17.53
C LEU A 575 116.93 16.60 18.29
N ALA A 576 117.93 16.05 18.96
CA ALA A 576 117.77 14.87 19.82
C ALA A 576 116.81 15.14 20.98
N GLN A 577 116.86 16.34 21.60
CA GLN A 577 115.88 16.76 22.61
C GLN A 577 114.45 16.90 22.07
N LYS A 578 114.30 17.16 20.76
CA LYS A 578 113.01 17.19 20.05
C LYS A 578 112.59 15.80 19.51
N GLY A 579 113.36 14.74 19.77
CA GLY A 579 113.08 13.37 19.29
C GLY A 579 113.56 13.07 17.87
N TYR A 580 114.54 13.82 17.36
CA TYR A 580 115.10 13.66 16.01
C TYR A 580 116.62 13.47 16.06
N ARG A 581 117.18 12.57 15.25
CA ARG A 581 118.62 12.36 15.10
C ARG A 581 119.11 13.18 13.90
N TYR A 582 120.13 13.99 14.13
CA TYR A 582 120.81 14.75 13.07
C TYR A 582 122.18 14.13 12.81
N ASP A 583 122.47 13.83 11.55
CA ASP A 583 123.82 13.44 11.12
C ASP A 583 124.53 14.68 10.54
N PRO A 584 125.52 15.24 11.27
CA PRO A 584 126.20 16.47 10.85
C PRO A 584 127.06 16.29 9.59
N ALA A 585 127.41 15.06 9.18
CA ALA A 585 128.20 14.81 7.97
C ALA A 585 127.34 14.85 6.68
N THR A 586 126.08 14.47 6.78
CA THR A 586 125.15 14.35 5.63
C THR A 586 124.03 15.38 5.64
N ALA A 587 123.91 16.16 6.73
CA ALA A 587 122.85 17.14 6.97
C ALA A 587 121.42 16.55 6.92
N VAL A 588 121.28 15.24 7.14
CA VAL A 588 119.99 14.53 7.16
C VAL A 588 119.44 14.48 8.58
N MET A 589 118.14 14.78 8.73
CA MET A 589 117.39 14.62 9.98
C MET A 589 116.46 13.41 9.88
N SER A 590 116.58 12.46 10.80
CA SER A 590 115.69 11.31 10.93
C SER A 590 114.95 11.36 12.27
N LYS A 591 113.70 10.89 12.32
CA LYS A 591 112.95 10.82 13.58
C LYS A 591 113.49 9.66 14.40
N ILE A 592 113.73 9.87 15.69
CA ILE A 592 114.07 8.79 16.62
C ILE A 592 112.76 8.03 16.84
N GLU A 593 112.60 6.89 16.17
CA GLU A 593 111.45 6.02 16.37
C GLU A 593 111.49 5.49 17.81
N SER A 594 110.43 5.80 18.56
CA SER A 594 110.10 5.22 19.86
C SER A 594 108.81 4.44 19.72
#